data_AF-A0A7X8LLX1-F1
#
_entry.id   AF-A0A7X8LLX1-F1
#
_cell.length_a   1.000
_cell.length_b   1.000
_cell.length_c   1.000
_cell.angle_alpha   90.00
_cell.angle_beta   90.00
_cell.angle_gamma   90.00
#
_symmetry.space_group_name_H-M   'P 1'
#
loop_
_entity.id
_entity.type
_entity.pdbx_description
1 polymer ?
#
loop_
_entity_poly.entity_id
_entity_poly.type
_entity_poly.pdbx_seq_one_letter_code
_entity_poly.pdbx_strand_id
1 'polypeptide(L)'
;MNYRRILYIAFVMFILIWCWQNLSPDDKREEMATMPQEIVMEQMAAQYDKPDRLILYFPKDYRGMAGEVFYLTVYQGPEFYTDKYRIVNQDPESDLPLDFSREESWENIQLPINKFQVYSLEDDKWEEQS
;
A
#
# COMPACT_ATOMS: atom_id res chain seq x y z
N MET A 1 17.92 -21.48 -59.44
CA MET A 1 16.55 -20.92 -59.30
C MET A 1 16.48 -20.17 -57.98
N ASN A 2 16.34 -18.84 -58.04
CA ASN A 2 15.83 -17.91 -57.01
C ASN A 2 16.34 -17.97 -55.55
N TYR A 3 17.56 -18.46 -55.27
CA TYR A 3 18.13 -18.43 -53.90
C TYR A 3 18.14 -17.00 -53.30
N ARG A 4 18.39 -15.99 -54.14
CA ARG A 4 18.33 -14.57 -53.74
C ARG A 4 16.94 -14.18 -53.22
N ARG A 5 15.85 -14.68 -53.83
CA ARG A 5 14.48 -14.39 -53.38
C ARG A 5 14.15 -15.06 -52.05
N ILE A 6 14.65 -16.28 -51.84
CA ILE A 6 14.48 -17.02 -50.58
C ILE A 6 15.18 -16.29 -49.43
N LEU A 7 16.39 -15.75 -49.67
CA LEU A 7 17.13 -14.94 -48.69
C LEU A 7 16.37 -13.68 -48.27
N TYR A 8 15.75 -12.97 -49.22
CA TYR A 8 14.95 -11.78 -48.88
C TYR A 8 13.74 -12.13 -48.03
N ILE A 9 13.04 -13.23 -48.33
CA ILE A 9 11.87 -13.67 -47.56
C ILE A 9 12.28 -14.08 -46.14
N ALA A 10 13.38 -14.82 -46.00
CA ALA A 10 13.91 -15.20 -44.70
C ALA A 10 14.32 -13.98 -43.85
N PHE A 11 14.95 -12.99 -44.47
CA PHE A 11 15.35 -11.76 -43.80
C PHE A 11 14.16 -10.91 -43.34
N VAL A 12 13.12 -10.79 -44.17
CA VAL A 12 11.89 -10.07 -43.79
C VAL A 12 11.15 -10.80 -42.66
N MET A 13 11.06 -12.13 -42.69
CA MET A 13 10.49 -12.90 -41.58
C MET A 13 11.29 -12.73 -40.30
N PHE A 14 12.63 -12.71 -40.38
CA PHE A 14 13.48 -12.48 -39.23
C PHE A 14 13.25 -11.08 -38.62
N ILE A 15 13.14 -10.04 -39.45
CA ILE A 15 12.82 -8.68 -38.99
C ILE A 15 11.43 -8.63 -38.35
N LEU A 16 10.42 -9.26 -38.94
CA LEU A 16 9.06 -9.27 -38.38
C LEU A 16 8.99 -9.99 -37.03
N ILE A 17 9.68 -11.12 -36.88
CA ILE A 17 9.78 -11.86 -35.61
C ILE A 17 10.52 -11.01 -34.56
N TRP A 18 11.62 -10.38 -34.96
CA TRP A 18 12.40 -9.52 -34.07
C TRP A 18 11.61 -8.29 -33.62
N CYS A 19 10.85 -7.66 -34.54
CA CYS A 19 9.93 -6.59 -34.21
C CYS A 19 8.81 -7.08 -33.28
N TRP A 20 8.22 -8.26 -33.48
CA TRP A 20 7.19 -8.78 -32.57
C TRP A 20 7.71 -9.09 -31.17
N GLN A 21 8.93 -9.61 -31.04
CA GLN A 21 9.54 -9.84 -29.74
C GLN A 21 9.86 -8.52 -29.01
N ASN A 22 10.30 -7.49 -29.73
CA ASN A 22 10.58 -6.16 -29.15
C ASN A 22 9.36 -5.24 -29.01
N LEU A 23 8.25 -5.52 -29.71
CA LEU A 23 6.98 -4.79 -29.61
C LEU A 23 5.93 -5.58 -28.82
N SER A 24 6.31 -6.57 -28.02
CA SER A 24 5.39 -7.01 -26.96
C SER A 24 5.20 -5.77 -26.07
N PRO A 25 4.02 -5.12 -26.07
CA PRO A 25 3.77 -4.09 -25.08
C PRO A 25 3.97 -4.81 -23.75
N ASP A 26 4.85 -4.28 -22.91
CA ASP A 26 4.92 -4.72 -21.53
C ASP A 26 3.57 -4.32 -20.93
N ASP A 27 2.55 -5.15 -21.15
CA ASP A 27 1.17 -5.00 -20.69
C ASP A 27 1.10 -5.32 -19.19
N LYS A 28 2.18 -5.00 -18.49
CA LYS A 28 2.18 -4.75 -17.07
C LYS A 28 1.38 -3.48 -16.91
N ARG A 29 0.06 -3.64 -16.82
CA ARG A 29 -0.71 -2.75 -15.94
C ARG A 29 0.11 -2.68 -14.66
N GLU A 30 0.74 -1.54 -14.41
CA GLU A 30 1.35 -1.25 -13.13
C GLU A 30 0.25 -1.49 -12.10
N GLU A 31 0.28 -2.65 -11.44
CA GLU A 31 -0.53 -2.87 -10.26
C GLU A 31 -0.02 -1.82 -9.29
N MET A 32 -0.78 -0.71 -9.18
CA MET A 32 -0.46 0.36 -8.25
C MET A 32 -0.20 -0.29 -6.90
N ALA A 33 0.96 0.03 -6.33
CA ALA A 33 1.30 -0.47 -5.01
C ALA A 33 0.20 -0.08 -4.03
N THR A 34 -0.18 -1.04 -3.19
CA THR A 34 -1.12 -0.79 -2.11
C THR A 34 -0.49 -1.26 -0.81
N MET A 35 -0.86 -0.60 0.28
CA MET A 35 -0.59 -0.98 1.65
C MET A 35 -1.91 -1.40 2.31
N PRO A 36 -2.28 -2.70 2.20
CA PRO A 36 -3.47 -3.25 2.83
C PRO A 36 -3.50 -2.98 4.35
N GLN A 37 -4.70 -2.98 4.91
CA GLN A 37 -4.91 -2.70 6.34
C GLN A 37 -4.11 -3.68 7.21
N GLU A 38 -4.02 -4.95 6.80
CA GLU A 38 -3.29 -6.01 7.50
C GLU A 38 -1.81 -5.68 7.65
N ILE A 39 -1.19 -5.10 6.62
CA ILE A 39 0.22 -4.68 6.66
C ILE A 39 0.39 -3.52 7.64
N VAL A 40 -0.52 -2.53 7.62
CA VAL A 40 -0.49 -1.41 8.57
C VAL A 40 -0.63 -1.91 10.01
N MET A 41 -1.56 -2.83 10.24
CA MET A 41 -1.83 -3.44 11.54
C MET A 41 -0.61 -4.19 12.08
N GLU A 42 0.07 -4.98 11.24
CA GLU A 42 1.30 -5.69 11.60
C GLU A 42 2.43 -4.71 11.94
N GLN A 43 2.66 -3.71 11.08
CA GLN A 43 3.72 -2.73 11.28
C GLN A 43 3.51 -1.89 12.55
N MET A 44 2.27 -1.46 12.82
CA MET A 44 1.94 -0.69 14.02
C MET A 44 2.04 -1.54 15.29
N ALA A 45 1.61 -2.80 15.26
CA ALA A 45 1.81 -3.71 16.38
C ALA A 45 3.30 -3.93 16.69
N ALA A 46 4.15 -4.02 15.66
CA ALA A 46 5.60 -4.16 15.84
C ALA A 46 6.28 -2.88 16.35
N GLN A 47 5.77 -1.70 15.98
CA GLN A 47 6.35 -0.42 16.37
C GLN A 47 6.10 -0.08 17.85
N TYR A 48 4.96 -0.48 18.40
CA TYR A 48 4.58 -0.19 19.78
C TYR A 48 4.76 -1.45 20.64
N ASP A 49 5.88 -1.54 21.37
CA ASP A 49 6.14 -2.62 22.35
C ASP A 49 5.27 -2.44 23.59
N LYS A 50 4.22 -3.27 23.72
CA LYS A 50 3.27 -3.36 24.86
C LYS A 50 2.48 -2.09 25.21
N PRO A 51 1.71 -1.52 24.27
CA PRO A 51 0.65 -0.56 24.61
C PRO A 51 -0.46 -1.27 25.39
N ASP A 52 -1.13 -0.54 26.31
CA ASP A 52 -2.30 -1.08 27.02
C ASP A 52 -3.42 -1.42 26.03
N ARG A 53 -3.56 -0.59 24.99
CA ARG A 53 -4.49 -0.79 23.86
C ARG A 53 -4.06 0.05 22.67
N LEU A 54 -4.16 -0.52 21.47
CA LEU A 54 -4.10 0.23 20.21
C LEU A 54 -5.45 0.17 19.52
N ILE A 55 -5.85 1.28 18.88
CA ILE A 55 -7.03 1.31 18.01
C ILE A 55 -6.65 1.96 16.69
N LEU A 56 -6.81 1.22 15.59
CA LEU A 56 -6.64 1.72 14.23
C LEU A 56 -7.99 2.10 13.64
N TYR A 57 -8.00 3.20 12.89
CA TYR A 57 -9.17 3.71 12.17
C TYR A 57 -8.81 3.90 10.70
N PHE A 58 -9.46 3.11 9.85
CA PHE A 58 -9.35 3.23 8.41
C PHE A 58 -10.61 3.91 7.86
N PRO A 59 -10.49 4.92 6.97
CA PRO A 59 -11.63 5.40 6.20
C PRO A 59 -12.33 4.24 5.49
N LYS A 60 -13.66 4.28 5.35
CA LYS A 60 -14.43 3.16 4.76
C LYS A 60 -14.08 2.88 3.29
N ASP A 61 -13.50 3.88 2.63
CA ASP A 61 -13.02 3.86 1.26
C ASP A 61 -11.49 3.70 1.17
N TYR A 62 -10.83 3.35 2.28
CA TYR A 62 -9.39 3.09 2.31
C TYR A 62 -9.04 1.92 1.37
N ARG A 63 -8.07 2.15 0.49
CA ARG A 63 -7.56 1.19 -0.49
C ARG A 63 -6.07 0.91 -0.31
N GLY A 64 -5.40 1.63 0.60
CA GLY A 64 -3.97 1.49 0.85
C GLY A 64 -3.11 2.23 -0.18
N MET A 65 -3.65 3.21 -0.90
CA MET A 65 -2.87 3.93 -1.92
C MET A 65 -2.03 5.06 -1.32
N ALA A 66 -0.95 5.40 -2.00
CA ALA A 66 -0.18 6.60 -1.68
C ALA A 66 -1.08 7.84 -1.57
N GLY A 67 -0.84 8.63 -0.51
CA GLY A 67 -1.63 9.81 -0.18
C GLY A 67 -2.88 9.52 0.65
N GLU A 68 -3.34 8.28 0.77
CA GLU A 68 -4.44 7.93 1.69
C GLU A 68 -3.96 8.03 3.15
N VAL A 69 -4.92 8.19 4.05
CA VAL A 69 -4.68 8.43 5.47
C VAL A 69 -5.37 7.39 6.33
N PHE A 70 -4.76 7.09 7.47
CA PHE A 70 -5.35 6.31 8.54
C PHE A 70 -4.99 6.94 9.88
N TYR A 71 -5.65 6.49 10.95
CA TYR A 71 -5.44 7.04 12.27
C TYR A 71 -5.15 5.93 13.27
N LEU A 72 -4.30 6.23 14.23
CA LEU A 72 -3.93 5.33 15.32
C LEU A 72 -4.17 6.03 16.64
N THR A 73 -4.98 5.43 17.51
CA THR A 73 -5.08 5.83 18.91
C THR A 73 -4.27 4.86 19.77
N VAL A 74 -3.40 5.41 20.60
CA VAL A 74 -2.57 4.66 21.55
C VAL A 74 -3.00 5.02 22.97
N TYR A 75 -3.34 4.00 23.76
CA TYR A 75 -3.66 4.16 25.18
C TYR A 75 -2.43 3.88 26.05
N GLN A 76 -2.15 4.78 26.98
CA GLN A 76 -1.08 4.67 27.99
C GLN A 76 -1.68 5.04 29.36
N GLY A 77 -2.28 4.07 30.03
CA GLY A 77 -3.03 4.29 31.27
C GLY A 77 -4.27 5.17 31.07
N PRO A 78 -4.42 6.28 31.82
CA PRO A 78 -5.58 7.18 31.70
C PRO A 78 -5.49 8.14 30.50
N GLU A 79 -4.30 8.26 29.90
CA GLU A 79 -4.05 9.17 28.78
C GLU A 79 -4.05 8.40 27.46
N PHE A 80 -4.51 9.08 26.41
CA PHE A 80 -4.43 8.55 25.05
C PHE A 80 -4.13 9.67 24.07
N TYR A 81 -3.47 9.32 22.98
CA TYR A 81 -3.24 10.22 21.86
C TYR A 81 -3.66 9.54 20.57
N THR A 82 -4.10 10.36 19.62
CA THR A 82 -4.49 9.93 18.29
C THR A 82 -3.54 10.57 17.28
N ASP A 83 -2.83 9.72 16.56
CA ASP A 83 -1.94 10.10 15.48
C ASP A 83 -2.64 9.91 14.14
N LYS A 84 -2.45 10.86 13.23
CA LYS A 84 -2.83 10.76 11.83
C LYS A 84 -1.60 10.39 11.01
N TYR A 85 -1.73 9.32 10.25
CA TYR A 85 -0.70 8.83 9.34
C TYR A 85 -1.15 8.99 7.88
N ARG A 86 -0.19 9.31 7.01
CA ARG A 86 -0.38 9.31 5.55
C ARG A 86 0.56 8.28 4.93
N ILE A 87 0.03 7.50 3.99
CA ILE A 87 0.81 6.59 3.15
C ILE A 87 1.63 7.41 2.17
N VAL A 88 2.93 7.16 2.11
CA VAL A 88 3.88 7.87 1.26
C VAL A 88 4.71 6.88 0.46
N ASN A 89 5.11 7.27 -0.75
CA ASN A 89 6.14 6.53 -1.48
C ASN A 89 7.49 6.82 -0.82
N GLN A 90 8.28 5.79 -0.52
CA GLN A 90 9.66 6.01 -0.04
C GLN A 90 10.55 6.59 -1.15
N ASP A 91 10.25 6.24 -2.41
CA ASP A 91 10.94 6.76 -3.59
C ASP A 91 9.97 7.66 -4.38
N PRO A 92 10.24 8.97 -4.54
CA PRO A 92 9.40 9.84 -5.36
C PRO A 92 9.36 9.47 -6.85
N GLU A 93 10.35 8.71 -7.33
CA GLU A 93 10.48 8.27 -8.73
C GLU A 93 9.90 6.86 -8.96
N SER A 94 9.44 6.19 -7.91
CA SER A 94 8.90 4.82 -7.96
C SER A 94 7.65 4.68 -7.09
N ASP A 95 6.64 3.95 -7.57
CA ASP A 95 5.44 3.66 -6.76
C ASP A 95 5.71 2.67 -5.61
N LEU A 96 6.94 2.18 -5.48
CA LEU A 96 7.39 1.26 -4.44
C LEU A 96 8.75 1.63 -3.87
N PRO A 97 9.02 1.31 -2.59
CA PRO A 97 8.08 0.76 -1.60
C PRO A 97 7.20 1.86 -0.96
N LEU A 98 6.01 1.48 -0.48
CA LEU A 98 5.15 2.35 0.33
C LEU A 98 5.54 2.27 1.80
N ASP A 99 5.42 3.40 2.48
CA ASP A 99 5.60 3.56 3.93
C ASP A 99 4.51 4.51 4.46
N PHE A 100 4.54 4.85 5.74
CA PHE A 100 3.68 5.88 6.31
C PHE A 100 4.46 6.91 7.12
N SER A 101 3.96 8.14 7.09
CA SER A 101 4.50 9.25 7.86
C SER A 101 3.42 9.80 8.79
N ARG A 102 3.81 10.09 10.02
CA ARG A 102 2.93 10.79 10.97
C ARG A 102 2.83 12.26 10.59
N GLU A 103 1.63 12.74 10.32
CA GLU A 103 1.38 14.15 9.98
C GLU A 103 1.00 14.99 11.21
N GLU A 104 0.06 14.47 12.01
CA GLU A 104 -0.58 15.20 13.10
C GLU A 104 -0.75 14.25 14.29
N SER A 105 -0.77 14.84 15.49
CA SER A 105 -1.01 14.13 16.75
C SER A 105 -1.91 14.98 17.62
N TRP A 106 -2.92 14.36 18.22
CA TRP A 106 -3.87 15.01 19.11
C TRP A 106 -3.98 14.25 20.42
N GLU A 107 -3.90 14.98 21.53
CA GLU A 107 -4.08 14.42 22.86
C GLU A 107 -5.57 14.32 23.21
N ASN A 108 -5.98 13.18 23.75
CA ASN A 108 -7.31 12.94 24.30
C ASN A 108 -8.48 13.19 23.32
N ILE A 109 -8.26 13.03 22.01
CA ILE A 109 -9.32 13.14 20.99
C ILE A 109 -9.79 11.76 20.56
N GLN A 110 -11.07 11.45 20.79
CA GLN A 110 -11.66 10.21 20.31
C GLN A 110 -12.32 10.41 18.94
N LEU A 111 -11.96 9.56 17.98
CA LEU A 111 -12.54 9.59 16.64
C LEU A 111 -13.94 8.95 16.61
N PRO A 112 -14.86 9.47 15.78
CA PRO A 112 -16.20 8.91 15.64
C PRO A 112 -16.17 7.56 14.89
N ILE A 113 -16.28 6.45 15.62
CA ILE A 113 -16.16 5.06 15.12
C ILE A 113 -17.03 4.81 13.88
N ASN A 114 -18.24 5.36 13.83
CA ASN A 114 -19.18 5.15 12.72
C ASN A 114 -18.70 5.64 11.35
N LYS A 115 -17.65 6.47 11.28
CA LYS A 115 -17.05 6.96 10.04
C LYS A 115 -15.91 6.07 9.52
N PHE A 116 -15.47 5.10 10.30
CA PHE A 116 -14.29 4.30 10.03
C PHE A 116 -14.60 2.80 10.08
N GLN A 117 -13.70 2.01 9.50
CA GLN A 117 -13.49 0.61 9.89
C GLN A 117 -12.46 0.64 11.02
N VAL A 118 -12.79 0.02 12.15
CA VAL A 118 -12.04 0.18 13.39
C VAL A 118 -11.52 -1.16 13.84
N TYR A 119 -10.23 -1.22 14.17
CA TYR A 119 -9.57 -2.41 14.68
C TYR A 119 -8.92 -2.10 16.02
N SER A 120 -9.13 -2.94 17.03
CA SER A 120 -8.47 -2.82 18.34
C SER A 120 -7.50 -3.96 18.54
N LEU A 121 -6.29 -3.67 19.00
CA LEU A 121 -5.32 -4.67 19.45
C LEU A 121 -5.53 -4.91 20.94
N GLU A 122 -6.02 -6.10 21.28
CA GLU A 122 -6.21 -6.59 22.65
C GLU A 122 -5.63 -8.02 22.75
N ASP A 123 -4.85 -8.33 23.78
CA ASP A 123 -4.21 -9.64 23.98
C ASP A 123 -3.47 -10.20 22.73
N ASP A 124 -2.67 -9.34 22.09
CA ASP A 124 -1.91 -9.64 20.85
C ASP A 124 -2.79 -10.05 19.65
N LYS A 125 -4.09 -9.71 19.67
CA LYS A 125 -5.03 -9.98 18.58
C LYS A 125 -5.76 -8.73 18.15
N TRP A 126 -5.86 -8.56 16.85
CA TRP A 126 -6.68 -7.53 16.25
C TRP A 126 -8.12 -8.00 16.19
N GLU A 127 -9.03 -7.21 16.75
CA GLU A 127 -10.48 -7.41 16.69
C GLU A 127 -11.13 -6.23 15.97
N GLU A 128 -12.00 -6.55 14.99
CA GLU A 128 -12.80 -5.53 14.31
C GLU A 128 -13.93 -5.05 15.23
N GLN A 129 -14.05 -3.74 15.38
CA GLN A 129 -15.07 -3.07 16.17
C GLN A 129 -16.18 -2.58 15.24
N SER A 130 -17.35 -3.20 15.34
CA SER A 130 -18.55 -2.92 14.53
C SER A 130 -19.51 -1.92 15.18
#